data_AF-A0A842KZA0-F1
#
_entry.id   AF-A0A842KZA0-F1
#
_cell.length_a   1.000
_cell.length_b   1.000
_cell.length_c   1.000
_cell.angle_alpha   90.00
_cell.angle_beta   90.00
_cell.angle_gamma   90.00
#
_symmetry.space_group_name_H-M   'P 1'
#
loop_
_entity.id
_entity.type
_entity.pdbx_description
1 polymer ?
#
loop_
_entity_poly.entity_id
_entity_poly.type
_entity_poly.pdbx_seq_one_letter_code
_entity_poly.pdbx_strand_id
1 'polypeptide(L)'
;MTRAWQIIQTADEYFEYAEISRNALFAINLIQLSRKGISVGEMKANLIAEVDKAIILLKELGEDFDGVMSGHVKHLYSVGLLQKELSLDEPKVLRNKILEAFEELKEFVEGKRNNVENASEILEIISSASRKVVHESLESLVFP
;
A
#
# COMPACT_ATOMS: atom_id res chain seq x y z
N MET A 1 -5.63 -30.44 -6.39
CA MET A 1 -6.06 -29.04 -6.57
C MET A 1 -6.96 -29.00 -7.82
N THR A 2 -8.18 -28.48 -7.77
CA THR A 2 -9.11 -28.46 -8.94
C THR A 2 -9.06 -27.10 -9.64
N ARG A 3 -9.42 -27.05 -10.93
CA ARG A 3 -9.43 -25.81 -11.73
C ARG A 3 -10.31 -24.71 -11.13
N ALA A 4 -11.47 -25.08 -10.58
CA ALA A 4 -12.35 -24.13 -9.89
C ALA A 4 -11.70 -23.49 -8.66
N TRP A 5 -10.89 -24.28 -7.93
CA TRP A 5 -10.19 -23.80 -6.73
C TRP A 5 -9.09 -22.80 -7.07
N GLN A 6 -8.38 -23.02 -8.18
CA GLN A 6 -7.37 -22.09 -8.69
C GLN A 6 -7.99 -20.76 -9.11
N ILE A 7 -9.13 -20.78 -9.82
CA ILE A 7 -9.86 -19.57 -10.22
C ILE A 7 -10.31 -18.75 -9.01
N ILE A 8 -10.83 -19.41 -7.96
CA ILE A 8 -11.26 -18.73 -6.73
C ILE A 8 -10.06 -18.07 -6.05
N GLN A 9 -8.96 -18.80 -5.89
CA GLN A 9 -7.74 -18.26 -5.28
C GLN A 9 -7.22 -17.02 -6.03
N THR A 10 -7.13 -17.10 -7.36
CA THR A 10 -6.68 -15.96 -8.18
C THR A 10 -7.64 -14.77 -8.13
N ALA A 11 -8.95 -15.01 -8.02
CA ALA A 11 -9.93 -13.93 -7.86
C ALA A 11 -9.78 -13.23 -6.50
N ASP A 12 -9.58 -14.00 -5.42
CA ASP A 12 -9.34 -13.45 -4.08
C ASP A 12 -8.07 -12.58 -4.06
N GLU A 13 -6.97 -13.06 -4.63
CA GLU A 13 -5.72 -12.30 -4.79
C GLU A 13 -5.97 -11.00 -5.58
N TYR A 14 -6.69 -11.07 -6.72
CA TYR A 14 -7.05 -9.89 -7.51
C TYR A 14 -7.78 -8.82 -6.68
N PHE A 15 -8.80 -9.21 -5.90
CA PHE A 15 -9.60 -8.26 -5.13
C PHE A 15 -8.77 -7.58 -4.04
N GLU A 16 -7.89 -8.34 -3.38
CA GLU A 16 -6.98 -7.83 -2.36
C GLU A 16 -6.03 -6.78 -2.94
N TYR A 17 -5.32 -7.10 -4.02
CA TYR A 17 -4.39 -6.15 -4.64
C TYR A 17 -5.11 -4.94 -5.25
N ALA A 18 -6.32 -5.10 -5.77
CA ALA A 18 -7.13 -3.98 -6.24
C ALA A 18 -7.49 -3.01 -5.10
N GLU A 19 -7.82 -3.53 -3.92
CA GLU A 19 -8.09 -2.72 -2.73
C GLU A 19 -6.83 -2.00 -2.23
N ILE A 20 -5.70 -2.69 -2.14
CA ILE A 20 -4.40 -2.10 -1.76
C ILE A 20 -4.06 -0.94 -2.70
N SER A 21 -4.16 -1.15 -4.01
CA SER A 21 -3.93 -0.11 -5.01
C SER A 21 -4.87 1.08 -4.82
N ARG A 22 -6.16 0.83 -4.56
CA ARG A 22 -7.16 1.88 -4.38
C ARG A 22 -6.82 2.77 -3.19
N ASN A 23 -6.53 2.15 -2.04
CA ASN A 23 -6.24 2.87 -0.80
C ASN A 23 -4.99 3.74 -0.96
N ALA A 24 -3.93 3.20 -1.58
CA ALA A 24 -2.71 3.95 -1.84
C ALA A 24 -2.95 5.17 -2.76
N LEU A 25 -3.77 5.02 -3.82
CA LEU A 25 -4.11 6.14 -4.71
C LEU A 25 -4.91 7.24 -4.01
N PHE A 26 -5.81 6.89 -3.10
CA PHE A 26 -6.53 7.90 -2.31
C PHE A 26 -5.59 8.71 -1.43
N ALA A 27 -4.64 8.06 -0.77
CA ALA A 27 -3.63 8.74 0.05
C ALA A 27 -2.75 9.67 -0.79
N ILE A 28 -2.26 9.22 -1.95
CA ILE A 28 -1.49 10.06 -2.88
C ILE A 28 -2.31 11.27 -3.35
N ASN A 29 -3.57 11.07 -3.72
CA ASN A 29 -4.45 12.16 -4.14
C ASN A 29 -4.67 13.19 -3.02
N LEU A 30 -4.83 12.73 -1.78
CA LEU A 30 -4.99 13.61 -0.62
C LEU A 30 -3.72 14.47 -0.42
N ILE A 31 -2.53 13.86 -0.51
CA ILE A 31 -1.23 14.56 -0.47
C ILE A 31 -1.15 15.61 -1.58
N GLN A 32 -1.52 15.26 -2.82
CA GLN A 32 -1.48 16.18 -3.96
C GLN A 32 -2.46 17.36 -3.82
N LEU A 33 -3.66 17.13 -3.29
CA LEU A 33 -4.64 18.19 -3.03
C LEU A 33 -4.13 19.15 -1.96
N SER A 34 -3.49 18.63 -0.90
CA SER A 34 -2.87 19.47 0.12
C SER A 34 -1.75 20.34 -0.45
N ARG A 35 -0.90 19.79 -1.32
CA ARG A 35 0.13 20.57 -2.04
C ARG A 35 -0.44 21.66 -2.95
N LYS A 36 -1.70 21.53 -3.38
CA LYS A 36 -2.44 22.55 -4.14
C LYS A 36 -3.13 23.59 -3.24
N GLY A 37 -2.91 23.53 -1.92
CA GLY A 37 -3.43 24.49 -0.95
C GLY A 37 -4.80 24.13 -0.36
N ILE A 38 -5.33 22.93 -0.61
CA ILE A 38 -6.57 22.46 -0.01
C ILE A 38 -6.26 21.86 1.36
N SER A 39 -6.81 22.43 2.43
CA SER A 39 -6.55 21.90 3.78
C SER A 39 -7.17 20.51 3.94
N VAL A 40 -6.47 19.60 4.65
CA VAL A 40 -6.99 18.26 4.94
C VAL A 40 -8.33 18.33 5.67
N GLY A 41 -8.50 19.30 6.58
CA GLY A 41 -9.77 19.52 7.30
C GLY A 41 -10.95 19.99 6.43
N GLU A 42 -10.69 20.43 5.19
CA GLU A 42 -11.72 20.85 4.22
C GLU A 42 -12.12 19.70 3.29
N MET A 43 -11.47 18.54 3.40
CA MET A 43 -11.72 17.39 2.54
C MET A 43 -12.94 16.59 2.99
N LYS A 44 -13.55 15.85 2.05
CA LYS A 44 -14.69 15.00 2.36
C LYS A 44 -14.29 13.91 3.36
N ALA A 45 -15.12 13.69 4.39
CA ALA A 45 -14.90 12.64 5.39
C ALA A 45 -14.66 11.25 4.77
N ASN A 46 -15.36 10.91 3.69
CA ASN A 46 -15.15 9.64 2.98
C ASN A 46 -13.74 9.52 2.38
N LEU A 47 -13.15 10.62 1.91
CA LEU A 47 -11.78 10.59 1.37
C LEU A 47 -10.79 10.31 2.51
N ILE A 48 -10.95 10.98 3.65
CA ILE A 48 -10.11 10.78 4.83
C ILE A 48 -10.22 9.33 5.32
N ALA A 49 -11.44 8.78 5.39
CA ALA A 49 -11.66 7.39 5.78
C ALA A 49 -11.02 6.36 4.82
N GLU A 50 -10.93 6.66 3.52
CA GLU A 50 -10.18 5.81 2.57
C GLU A 50 -8.66 5.95 2.75
N VAL A 51 -8.16 7.12 3.17
CA VAL A 51 -6.74 7.30 3.53
C VAL A 51 -6.40 6.58 4.82
N ASP A 52 -7.31 6.51 5.79
CA ASP A 52 -7.11 5.72 7.01
C ASP A 52 -6.85 4.24 6.70
N LYS A 53 -7.45 3.70 5.63
CA LYS A 53 -7.15 2.34 5.15
C LYS A 53 -5.72 2.21 4.61
N ALA A 54 -5.18 3.25 3.97
CA ALA A 54 -3.78 3.27 3.55
C ALA A 54 -2.82 3.35 4.75
N ILE A 55 -3.20 4.08 5.82
CA ILE A 55 -2.46 4.10 7.08
C ILE A 55 -2.42 2.70 7.70
N ILE A 56 -3.56 2.01 7.76
CA ILE A 56 -3.64 0.63 8.26
C ILE A 56 -2.76 -0.30 7.41
N LEU A 57 -2.81 -0.18 6.09
CA LEU A 57 -1.96 -0.96 5.19
C LEU A 57 -0.46 -0.76 5.46
N LEU A 58 0.01 0.48 5.64
CA LEU A 58 1.42 0.75 5.97
C LEU A 58 1.80 0.14 7.32
N LYS A 59 0.89 0.16 8.29
CA LYS A 59 1.08 -0.49 9.59
C LYS A 59 1.19 -2.01 9.43
N GLU A 60 0.26 -2.63 8.71
CA GLU A 60 0.26 -4.06 8.41
C GLU A 60 1.55 -4.47 7.68
N LEU A 61 2.03 -3.68 6.72
CA LEU A 61 3.31 -3.94 6.03
C LEU A 61 4.51 -3.91 6.98
N GLY A 62 4.53 -2.97 7.92
CA GLY A 62 5.57 -2.91 8.95
C GLY A 62 5.51 -4.12 9.90
N GLU A 63 4.31 -4.55 10.27
CA GLU A 63 4.07 -5.72 11.12
C GLU A 63 4.40 -7.04 10.40
N ASP A 64 4.00 -7.18 9.14
CA ASP A 64 4.31 -8.32 8.27
C ASP A 64 5.83 -8.48 8.09
N PHE A 65 6.55 -7.36 8.05
CA PHE A 65 8.00 -7.34 8.01
C PHE A 65 8.65 -7.86 9.30
N ASP A 66 8.09 -7.48 10.46
CA ASP A 66 8.52 -8.01 11.76
C ASP A 66 8.08 -9.47 11.96
N GLY A 67 6.97 -9.85 11.34
CA GLY A 67 6.28 -11.12 11.43
C GLY A 67 6.73 -12.19 10.44
N VAL A 68 7.78 -11.96 9.63
CA VAL A 68 8.30 -12.94 8.66
C VAL A 68 8.64 -14.29 9.31
N MET A 69 8.92 -14.30 10.61
CA MET A 69 9.14 -15.52 11.40
C MET A 69 7.87 -16.37 11.63
N SER A 70 6.66 -15.82 11.42
CA SER A 70 5.38 -16.50 11.63
C SER A 70 4.87 -17.27 10.41
N GLY A 71 5.51 -17.12 9.25
CA GLY A 71 5.20 -17.87 8.03
C GLY A 71 3.91 -17.46 7.31
N HIS A 72 3.21 -16.43 7.79
CA HIS A 72 2.03 -15.85 7.12
C HIS A 72 2.24 -14.35 6.90
N VAL A 73 2.81 -14.02 5.74
CA VAL A 73 3.02 -12.63 5.31
C VAL A 73 1.97 -12.33 4.25
N LYS A 74 0.94 -11.57 4.62
CA LYS A 74 -0.20 -11.27 3.75
C LYS A 74 0.24 -10.42 2.55
N HIS A 75 1.21 -9.54 2.76
CA HIS A 75 1.68 -8.58 1.76
C HIS A 75 3.09 -8.85 1.23
N LEU A 76 3.55 -10.11 1.21
CA LEU A 76 4.94 -10.49 0.88
C LEU A 76 5.41 -9.93 -0.48
N TYR A 77 4.53 -9.93 -1.48
CA TYR A 77 4.83 -9.39 -2.81
C TYR A 77 5.14 -7.89 -2.76
N SER A 78 4.31 -7.11 -2.05
CA SER A 78 4.49 -5.67 -1.88
C SER A 78 5.79 -5.35 -1.15
N VAL A 79 6.14 -6.13 -0.11
CA VAL A 79 7.41 -6.02 0.62
C VAL A 79 8.61 -6.31 -0.27
N GLY A 80 8.57 -7.40 -1.03
CA GLY A 80 9.66 -7.77 -1.94
C GLY A 80 9.88 -6.72 -3.05
N LEU A 81 8.80 -6.10 -3.55
CA LEU A 81 8.91 -5.03 -4.53
C LEU A 81 9.53 -3.76 -3.92
N LEU A 82 9.08 -3.37 -2.72
CA LEU A 82 9.66 -2.22 -2.01
C LEU A 82 11.16 -2.40 -1.77
N GLN A 83 11.59 -3.59 -1.37
CA GLN A 83 13.01 -3.89 -1.18
C GLN A 83 13.82 -3.70 -2.47
N LYS A 84 13.25 -4.16 -3.60
CA LYS A 84 13.88 -4.06 -4.92
C LYS A 84 13.93 -2.62 -5.44
N GLU A 85 12.80 -1.92 -5.45
CA GLU A 85 12.69 -0.57 -6.03
C GLU A 85 13.53 0.45 -5.25
N LEU A 86 13.60 0.29 -3.93
CA LEU A 86 14.41 1.16 -3.07
C LEU A 86 15.90 0.75 -3.04
N SER A 87 16.28 -0.33 -3.73
CA SER A 87 17.64 -0.88 -3.74
C SER A 87 18.19 -1.07 -2.32
N LEU A 88 17.38 -1.63 -1.42
CA LEU A 88 17.73 -1.79 -0.01
C LEU A 88 18.22 -3.22 0.25
N ASP A 89 19.52 -3.34 0.47
CA ASP A 89 20.14 -4.61 0.85
C ASP A 89 19.87 -5.00 2.31
N GLU A 90 19.52 -4.02 3.15
CA GLU A 90 19.28 -4.22 4.57
C GLU A 90 17.78 -4.20 4.93
N PRO A 91 17.23 -5.34 5.38
CA PRO A 91 15.84 -5.45 5.81
C PRO A 91 15.40 -4.37 6.82
N LYS A 92 16.28 -4.05 7.79
CA LYS A 92 15.99 -3.05 8.83
C LYS A 92 15.75 -1.65 8.27
N VAL A 93 16.39 -1.31 7.15
CA VAL A 93 16.24 0.01 6.52
C VAL A 93 14.86 0.13 5.88
N LEU A 94 14.42 -0.92 5.18
CA LEU A 94 13.07 -0.95 4.59
C LEU A 94 12.00 -0.84 5.67
N ARG A 95 12.14 -1.58 6.77
CA ARG A 95 11.25 -1.49 7.93
C ARG A 95 11.12 -0.06 8.45
N ASN A 96 12.25 0.60 8.68
CA ASN A 96 12.25 1.96 9.21
C ASN A 96 11.58 2.93 8.23
N LYS A 97 11.83 2.80 6.93
CA LYS A 97 11.13 3.59 5.90
C LYS A 97 9.62 3.39 5.90
N ILE A 98 9.15 2.15 6.08
CA ILE A 98 7.71 1.86 6.16
C ILE A 98 7.10 2.50 7.42
N LEU A 99 7.77 2.41 8.57
CA LEU A 99 7.31 3.02 9.82
C LEU A 99 7.35 4.56 9.76
N GLU A 100 8.38 5.14 9.14
CA GLU A 100 8.46 6.57 8.89
C GLU A 100 7.34 7.05 7.97
N ALA A 101 7.07 6.32 6.88
CA ALA A 101 5.94 6.60 5.99
C ALA A 101 4.58 6.50 6.71
N PHE A 102 4.42 5.51 7.60
CA PHE A 102 3.23 5.37 8.43
C PHE A 102 3.01 6.57 9.35
N GLU A 103 4.03 6.96 10.13
CA GLU A 103 3.91 8.10 11.04
C GLU A 103 3.74 9.42 10.27
N GLU A 104 4.44 9.58 9.13
CA GLU A 104 4.29 10.73 8.24
C GLU A 104 2.85 10.92 7.78
N LEU A 105 2.23 9.86 7.27
CA LEU A 105 0.87 9.92 6.73
C LEU A 105 -0.15 10.20 7.84
N LYS A 106 0.05 9.61 9.01
CA LYS A 106 -0.79 9.83 10.19
C LYS A 106 -0.69 11.27 10.70
N GLU A 107 0.52 11.78 10.91
CA GLU A 107 0.72 13.18 11.32
C GLU A 107 0.16 14.17 10.31
N PHE A 108 0.19 13.82 9.02
CA PHE A 108 -0.37 14.63 7.96
C PHE A 108 -1.90 14.66 7.96
N VAL A 109 -2.56 13.52 8.15
CA VAL A 109 -4.02 13.48 8.31
C VAL A 109 -4.47 14.26 9.55
N GLU A 110 -3.66 14.25 10.61
CA GLU A 110 -3.87 15.05 11.83
C GLU A 110 -3.51 16.55 11.66
N GLY A 111 -2.98 16.96 10.51
CA GLY A 111 -2.58 18.35 10.24
C GLY A 111 -1.33 18.82 10.99
N LYS A 112 -0.56 17.89 11.58
CA LYS A 112 0.66 18.17 12.36
C LYS A 112 1.91 18.28 11.48
N ARG A 113 1.89 17.67 10.29
CA ARG A 113 3.02 17.60 9.37
C ARG A 113 2.57 17.85 7.94
N ASN A 114 3.31 18.67 7.20
CA ASN A 114 3.02 18.98 5.79
C ASN A 114 3.97 18.29 4.81
N ASN A 115 5.14 17.84 5.28
CA ASN A 115 6.10 17.11 4.46
C ASN A 115 5.95 15.60 4.65
N VAL A 116 5.48 14.92 3.62
CA VAL A 116 5.15 13.48 3.59
C VAL A 116 5.80 12.79 2.38
N GLU A 117 7.09 13.05 2.19
CA GLU A 117 7.85 12.56 1.04
C GLU A 117 8.06 11.03 1.09
N ASN A 118 8.40 10.47 2.25
CA ASN A 118 8.55 9.02 2.39
C ASN A 118 7.21 8.31 2.23
N ALA A 119 6.14 8.86 2.83
CA ALA A 119 4.80 8.31 2.63
C ALA A 119 4.39 8.30 1.14
N SER A 120 4.63 9.39 0.42
CA SER A 120 4.33 9.48 -1.02
C SER A 120 5.11 8.43 -1.81
N GLU A 121 6.43 8.32 -1.59
CA GLU A 121 7.31 7.37 -2.28
C GLU A 121 6.83 5.92 -2.07
N ILE A 122 6.60 5.51 -0.82
CA ILE A 122 6.18 4.15 -0.48
C ILE A 122 4.81 3.83 -1.08
N LEU A 123 3.84 4.75 -0.98
CA LEU A 123 2.51 4.54 -1.54
C LEU A 123 2.51 4.46 -3.07
N GLU A 124 3.38 5.21 -3.75
CA GLU A 124 3.53 5.16 -5.20
C GLU A 124 4.08 3.81 -5.67
N ILE A 125 5.08 3.28 -4.96
CA ILE A 125 5.64 1.94 -5.23
C ILE A 125 4.55 0.88 -5.01
N ILE A 126 3.85 0.91 -3.88
CA ILE A 126 2.78 -0.05 -3.55
C ILE A 126 1.67 0.00 -4.61
N SER A 127 1.16 1.20 -4.94
CA SER A 127 0.10 1.36 -5.95
C SER A 127 0.53 0.80 -7.31
N SER A 128 1.79 0.99 -7.69
CA SER A 128 2.32 0.48 -8.96
C SER A 128 2.50 -1.03 -8.92
N ALA A 129 2.98 -1.58 -7.79
CA ALA A 129 3.11 -3.01 -7.55
C ALA A 129 1.77 -3.73 -7.68
N SER A 130 0.77 -3.25 -6.94
CA SER A 130 -0.53 -3.88 -6.85
C SER A 130 -1.27 -3.83 -8.19
N ARG A 131 -1.18 -2.72 -8.94
CA ARG A 131 -1.74 -2.65 -10.31
C ARG A 131 -1.15 -3.70 -11.24
N LYS A 132 0.16 -3.95 -11.14
CA LYS A 132 0.82 -4.98 -11.96
C LYS A 132 0.30 -6.38 -11.63
N VAL A 133 0.18 -6.72 -10.35
CA VAL A 133 -0.37 -8.03 -9.94
C VAL A 133 -1.81 -8.18 -10.39
N VAL A 134 -2.64 -7.16 -10.18
CA VAL A 134 -4.04 -7.13 -10.65
C VAL A 134 -4.13 -7.44 -12.14
N HIS A 135 -3.27 -6.84 -12.96
CA HIS A 135 -3.22 -7.08 -14.39
C HIS A 135 -2.84 -8.53 -14.72
N GLU A 136 -1.77 -9.05 -14.12
CA GLU A 136 -1.29 -10.44 -14.32
C GLU A 136 -2.35 -11.47 -13.86
N SER A 137 -3.01 -11.23 -12.72
CA SER A 137 -4.10 -12.07 -12.21
C SER A 137 -5.30 -12.07 -13.16
N LEU A 138 -5.72 -10.91 -13.68
CA LEU A 138 -6.79 -10.84 -14.67
C LEU A 138 -6.46 -11.58 -15.97
N GLU A 139 -5.23 -11.44 -16.48
CA GLU A 139 -4.80 -12.16 -17.67
C GLU A 139 -4.90 -13.68 -17.48
N SER A 140 -4.49 -14.19 -16.32
CA SER A 140 -4.57 -15.62 -16.01
C SER A 140 -6.01 -16.15 -15.87
N LEU A 141 -6.96 -15.29 -15.48
CA LEU A 141 -8.39 -15.63 -15.38
C LEU A 141 -9.08 -15.65 -16.75
N VAL A 142 -8.71 -14.70 -17.63
CA VAL A 142 -9.30 -14.54 -18.97
C VAL A 142 -8.66 -15.51 -19.97
N PHE A 143 -7.37 -15.80 -19.82
CA PHE A 143 -6.58 -16.69 -20.68
C PHE A 143 -5.92 -17.83 -19.87
N PRO A 144 -6.72 -18.75 -19.27
CA PRO A 144 -6.23 -19.86 -18.44
C PRO A 144 -5.56 -20.99 -19.23
#